data_AF-A4AIH7-F1
#
_entry.id   AF-A4AIH7-F1
#
_cell.length_a   1.000
_cell.length_b   1.000
_cell.length_c   1.000
_cell.angle_alpha   90.00
_cell.angle_beta   90.00
_cell.angle_gamma   90.00
#
_symmetry.space_group_name_H-M   'P 1'
#
loop_
_entity.id
_entity.type
_entity.pdbx_description
1 polymer ?
#
loop_
_entity_poly.entity_id
_entity_poly.type
_entity_poly.pdbx_seq_one_letter_code
_entity_poly.pdbx_strand_id
1 'polypeptide(L)'
;MTAASTPVLAAGIVCWRVVDGKPRVLLVHRTVHKDVSLPKGKLDPGETLPETAVREIYEETGLAVELGAPLGNVHYTLANGRDKYVHYWSAEVNDHDLERARFTANDEISSLEWLSLAKARKKVSYTHDMDVLDRFGRLYDAGNARTFAVIAVRHGKAVPGETWDGPDATRPLMHRGTDQAATIAGGIAAFAPERILSSTAARCLATITPLAERTALEIKSTEDLSQDAYAGNGKAVTALVAKRLKKQQTTVMCSHGPVLPQIVSALAEASNTQPDARLRAAAMLSTGDFSVLHFARDTKKLRLVAVETHQP
;
A
#
# COMPACT_ATOMS: atom_id res chain seq x y z
N MET A 1 7.95 -36.57 -1.96
CA MET A 1 8.02 -35.11 -1.91
C MET A 1 6.94 -34.64 -0.95
N THR A 2 7.31 -34.22 0.25
CA THR A 2 6.37 -33.64 1.22
C THR A 2 5.79 -32.37 0.62
N ALA A 3 4.46 -32.22 0.58
CA ALA A 3 3.82 -31.01 0.09
C ALA A 3 4.39 -29.82 0.86
N ALA A 4 4.91 -28.81 0.15
CA ALA A 4 5.40 -27.59 0.78
C ALA A 4 4.24 -26.96 1.57
N SER A 5 4.41 -26.80 2.88
CA SER A 5 3.39 -26.22 3.75
C SER A 5 3.12 -24.76 3.36
N THR A 6 1.86 -24.35 3.33
CA THR A 6 1.49 -22.95 3.04
C THR A 6 2.23 -21.99 3.97
N PRO A 7 2.90 -20.95 3.43
CA PRO A 7 3.67 -20.01 4.24
C PRO A 7 2.75 -19.23 5.18
N VAL A 8 3.30 -18.76 6.30
CA VAL A 8 2.66 -17.78 7.18
C VAL A 8 2.97 -16.40 6.65
N LEU A 9 1.93 -15.65 6.29
CA LEU A 9 2.05 -14.25 5.89
C LEU A 9 1.76 -13.34 7.09
N ALA A 10 2.51 -12.24 7.16
CA ALA A 10 2.42 -11.25 8.22
C ALA A 10 2.81 -9.87 7.67
N ALA A 11 2.35 -8.83 8.36
CA ALA A 11 2.67 -7.46 8.01
C ALA A 11 3.04 -6.65 9.26
N GLY A 12 3.88 -5.64 9.09
CA GLY A 12 4.34 -4.77 10.15
C GLY A 12 4.70 -3.39 9.66
N ILE A 13 4.98 -2.48 10.61
CA ILE A 13 5.26 -1.08 10.29
C ILE A 13 6.42 -0.56 11.13
N VAL A 14 7.34 0.17 10.50
CA VAL A 14 8.23 1.10 11.20
C VAL A 14 7.45 2.40 11.40
N CYS A 15 6.75 2.50 12.54
CA CYS A 15 6.10 3.74 12.95
C CYS A 15 7.18 4.73 13.36
N TRP A 16 7.17 5.93 12.79
CA TRP A 16 8.21 6.93 13.03
C TRP A 16 7.64 8.33 13.25
N ARG A 17 8.36 9.18 13.97
CA ARG A 17 8.02 10.59 14.16
C ARG A 17 9.28 11.45 14.26
N VAL A 18 9.16 12.75 14.06
CA VAL A 18 10.28 13.69 14.20
C VAL A 18 10.27 14.32 15.59
N VAL A 19 11.38 14.20 16.33
CA VAL A 19 11.60 14.89 17.61
C VAL A 19 12.96 15.57 17.55
N ASP A 20 13.00 16.88 17.80
CA ASP A 20 14.22 17.70 17.70
C ASP A 20 14.96 17.53 16.35
N GLY A 21 14.18 17.48 15.25
CA GLY A 21 14.69 17.32 13.89
C GLY A 21 15.25 15.92 13.57
N LYS A 22 15.09 14.94 14.46
CA LYS A 22 15.62 13.57 14.29
C LYS A 22 14.49 12.52 14.34
N PRO A 23 14.63 11.41 13.58
CA PRO A 23 13.62 10.36 13.63
C PRO A 23 13.67 9.62 14.96
N ARG A 24 12.48 9.34 15.47
CA ARG A 24 12.21 8.35 16.51
C ARG A 24 11.35 7.26 15.90
N VAL A 25 11.62 6.00 16.23
CA VAL A 25 10.85 4.83 15.80
C VAL A 25 10.25 4.13 17.01
N LEU A 26 9.09 3.52 16.81
CA LEU A 26 8.37 2.76 17.82
C LEU A 26 8.85 1.31 17.86
N LEU A 27 9.17 0.82 19.06
CA LEU A 27 9.33 -0.60 19.35
C LEU A 27 8.26 -1.07 20.32
N VAL A 28 7.93 -2.36 20.26
CA VAL A 28 7.03 -3.04 21.19
C VAL A 28 7.79 -4.05 22.04
N HIS A 29 7.43 -4.14 23.32
CA HIS A 29 7.97 -5.14 24.26
C HIS A 29 6.91 -6.20 24.49
N ARG A 30 7.16 -7.45 24.06
CA ARG A 30 6.12 -8.49 24.08
C ARG A 30 6.14 -9.27 25.39
N THR A 31 4.97 -9.45 26.00
CA THR A 31 4.81 -10.00 27.36
C THR A 31 5.25 -11.47 27.43
N VAL A 32 4.75 -12.30 26.51
CA VAL A 32 4.99 -13.77 26.53
C VAL A 32 6.41 -14.12 26.13
N HIS A 33 6.91 -13.51 25.05
CA HIS A 33 8.21 -13.85 24.47
C HIS A 33 9.38 -13.10 25.13
N LYS A 34 9.09 -12.02 25.87
CA LYS A 34 10.08 -11.16 26.54
C LYS A 34 11.15 -10.61 25.58
N ASP A 35 10.76 -10.42 24.32
CA ASP A 35 11.57 -9.85 23.25
C ASP A 35 11.10 -8.41 22.93
N VAL A 36 11.96 -7.70 22.20
CA VAL A 36 11.67 -6.36 21.67
C VAL A 36 11.72 -6.44 20.15
N SER A 37 10.64 -6.03 19.49
CA SER A 37 10.53 -6.08 18.03
C SER A 37 9.89 -4.83 17.46
N LEU A 38 9.88 -4.75 16.13
CA LEU A 38 8.92 -3.92 15.42
C LEU A 38 7.50 -4.49 15.63
N PRO A 39 6.47 -3.63 15.65
CA PRO A 39 5.09 -4.09 15.70
C PRO A 39 4.67 -4.75 14.39
N LYS A 40 3.98 -5.88 14.50
CA LYS A 40 3.63 -6.76 13.36
C LYS A 40 2.74 -7.92 13.80
N GLY A 41 1.81 -8.31 12.95
CA GLY A 41 1.01 -9.51 13.16
C GLY A 41 0.63 -10.24 11.87
N LYS A 42 -0.27 -11.21 11.99
CA LYS A 42 -0.51 -12.21 10.94
C LYS A 42 -1.62 -11.73 10.02
N LEU A 43 -1.51 -12.10 8.75
CA LEU A 43 -2.57 -11.91 7.77
C LEU A 43 -3.80 -12.73 8.16
N ASP A 44 -4.94 -12.08 8.30
CA ASP A 44 -6.22 -12.75 8.53
C ASP A 44 -6.88 -13.17 7.20
N PRO A 45 -7.75 -14.20 7.22
CA PRO A 45 -8.44 -14.63 6.01
C PRO A 45 -9.25 -13.50 5.36
N GLY A 46 -8.97 -13.23 4.08
CA GLY A 46 -9.67 -12.21 3.30
C GLY A 46 -9.07 -10.80 3.41
N GLU A 47 -8.03 -10.60 4.22
CA GLU A 47 -7.29 -9.33 4.27
C GLU A 47 -6.19 -9.27 3.19
N THR A 48 -5.79 -8.04 2.88
CA THR A 48 -4.55 -7.77 2.16
C THR A 48 -3.42 -7.44 3.14
N LEU A 49 -2.16 -7.65 2.75
CA LEU A 49 -1.02 -7.32 3.62
C LEU A 49 -0.97 -5.85 4.07
N PRO A 50 -1.28 -4.84 3.23
CA PRO A 50 -1.37 -3.45 3.68
C PRO A 50 -2.47 -3.23 4.73
N GLU A 51 -3.63 -3.88 4.58
CA GLU A 51 -4.72 -3.82 5.56
C GLU A 51 -4.33 -4.45 6.90
N THR A 52 -3.73 -5.64 6.85
CA THR A 52 -3.17 -6.29 8.04
C THR A 52 -2.16 -5.40 8.74
N ALA A 53 -1.28 -4.71 7.99
CA ALA A 53 -0.27 -3.85 8.58
C ALA A 53 -0.93 -2.78 9.48
N VAL A 54 -1.90 -2.04 8.95
CA VAL A 54 -2.55 -0.94 9.71
C VAL A 54 -3.45 -1.46 10.83
N ARG A 55 -4.14 -2.59 10.64
CA ARG A 55 -4.94 -3.24 11.69
C ARG A 55 -4.05 -3.64 12.87
N GLU A 56 -2.98 -4.38 12.61
CA GLU A 56 -2.07 -4.89 13.64
C GLU A 56 -1.40 -3.76 14.42
N ILE A 57 -0.99 -2.68 13.76
CA ILE A 57 -0.47 -1.51 14.48
C ILE A 57 -1.52 -0.88 15.37
N TYR A 58 -2.76 -0.77 14.90
CA TYR A 58 -3.83 -0.23 15.72
C TYR A 58 -4.12 -1.13 16.93
N GLU A 59 -4.16 -2.45 16.76
CA GLU A 59 -4.37 -3.41 17.85
C GLU A 59 -3.23 -3.41 18.88
N GLU A 60 -1.98 -3.43 18.42
CA GLU A 60 -0.80 -3.52 19.29
C GLU A 60 -0.47 -2.19 19.98
N THR A 61 -0.82 -1.05 19.38
CA THR A 61 -0.30 0.27 19.80
C THR A 61 -1.36 1.34 19.98
N GLY A 62 -2.59 1.11 19.52
CA GLY A 62 -3.66 2.10 19.48
C GLY A 62 -3.43 3.22 18.46
N LEU A 63 -2.39 3.15 17.63
CA LEU A 63 -2.07 4.16 16.62
C LEU A 63 -2.85 3.92 15.34
N ALA A 64 -3.64 4.91 14.92
CA ALA A 64 -4.13 4.99 13.56
C ALA A 64 -3.02 5.57 12.69
N VAL A 65 -2.65 4.88 11.61
CA VAL A 65 -1.52 5.27 10.76
C VAL A 65 -1.85 5.13 9.28
N GLU A 66 -1.16 5.91 8.46
CA GLU A 66 -1.22 5.87 7.01
C GLU A 66 0.09 5.27 6.47
N LEU A 67 -0.01 4.29 5.56
CA LEU A 67 1.17 3.65 4.99
C LEU A 67 1.93 4.58 4.03
N GLY A 68 3.22 4.74 4.31
CA GLY A 68 4.22 5.28 3.39
C GLY A 68 4.91 4.18 2.58
N ALA A 69 6.16 4.43 2.18
CA ALA A 69 6.89 3.52 1.30
C ALA A 69 7.15 2.14 1.94
N PRO A 70 7.14 1.05 1.15
CA PRO A 70 7.49 -0.28 1.60
C PRO A 70 8.98 -0.36 1.97
N LEU A 71 9.26 -1.10 3.03
CA LEU A 71 10.60 -1.40 3.55
C LEU A 71 11.03 -2.82 3.19
N GLY A 72 10.32 -3.49 2.28
CA GLY A 72 10.57 -4.87 1.85
C GLY A 72 10.07 -5.90 2.86
N ASN A 73 10.49 -7.15 2.67
CA ASN A 73 10.12 -8.25 3.57
C ASN A 73 11.32 -8.83 4.32
N VAL A 74 11.03 -9.68 5.29
CA VAL A 74 11.95 -10.59 5.97
C VAL A 74 11.36 -12.00 5.90
N HIS A 75 12.23 -13.00 5.76
CA HIS A 75 11.85 -14.42 5.64
C HIS A 75 12.65 -15.25 6.65
N TYR A 76 11.96 -16.11 7.39
CA TYR A 76 12.57 -17.12 8.26
C TYR A 76 11.65 -18.33 8.42
N THR A 77 12.24 -19.46 8.80
CA THR A 77 11.50 -20.71 9.05
C THR A 77 11.11 -20.80 10.52
N LEU A 78 9.85 -21.15 10.78
CA LEU A 78 9.31 -21.36 12.12
C LEU A 78 9.74 -22.72 12.68
N ALA A 79 9.64 -22.90 14.00
CA ALA A 79 9.98 -24.16 14.66
C ALA A 79 9.16 -25.38 14.15
N ASN A 80 7.98 -25.14 13.59
CA ASN A 80 7.13 -26.17 12.97
C ASN A 80 7.48 -26.44 11.49
N GLY A 81 8.59 -25.90 10.97
CA GLY A 81 9.09 -26.09 9.61
C GLY A 81 8.40 -25.23 8.55
N ARG A 82 7.40 -24.41 8.90
CA ARG A 82 6.72 -23.52 7.95
C ARG A 82 7.55 -22.26 7.70
N ASP A 83 7.59 -21.81 6.45
CA ASP A 83 8.13 -20.49 6.13
C ASP A 83 7.23 -19.38 6.66
N LYS A 84 7.83 -18.29 7.13
CA LYS A 84 7.16 -17.06 7.51
C LYS A 84 7.74 -15.87 6.76
N TYR A 85 6.87 -15.08 6.14
CA TYR A 85 7.19 -13.83 5.45
C TYR A 85 6.52 -12.67 6.19
N VAL A 86 7.30 -11.65 6.55
CA VAL A 86 6.76 -10.42 7.14
C VAL A 86 7.09 -9.25 6.22
N HIS A 87 6.06 -8.56 5.75
CA HIS A 87 6.19 -7.38 4.90
C HIS A 87 6.12 -6.11 5.76
N TYR A 88 7.04 -5.18 5.54
CA TYR A 88 7.12 -3.96 6.33
C TYR A 88 6.87 -2.71 5.49
N TRP A 89 6.20 -1.74 6.08
CA TRP A 89 6.04 -0.38 5.56
C TRP A 89 6.59 0.66 6.56
N SER A 90 6.81 1.86 6.09
CA SER A 90 7.01 3.02 6.95
C SER A 90 5.68 3.73 7.18
N ALA A 91 5.47 4.31 8.37
CA ALA A 91 4.32 5.20 8.61
C ALA A 91 4.73 6.33 9.55
N GLU A 92 4.46 7.56 9.15
CA GLU A 92 4.69 8.72 10.02
C GLU A 92 3.53 8.85 10.99
N VAL A 93 3.85 9.01 12.27
CA VAL A 93 2.89 9.28 13.33
C VAL A 93 3.01 10.75 13.69
N ASN A 94 1.96 11.52 13.40
CA ASN A 94 1.90 12.92 13.81
C ASN A 94 1.50 13.02 15.31
N ASP A 95 1.68 14.21 15.89
CA ASP A 95 1.41 14.41 17.31
C ASP A 95 -0.08 14.24 17.67
N HIS A 96 -0.99 14.55 16.75
CA HIS A 96 -2.44 14.40 16.97
C HIS A 96 -2.86 12.94 17.05
N ASP A 97 -2.35 12.08 16.16
CA ASP A 97 -2.60 10.63 16.21
C ASP A 97 -1.99 10.02 17.48
N LEU A 98 -0.81 10.48 17.88
CA LEU A 98 -0.16 10.04 19.12
C LEU A 98 -0.96 10.41 20.37
N GLU A 99 -1.53 11.62 20.42
CA GLU A 99 -2.39 12.07 21.53
C GLU A 99 -3.72 11.30 21.62
N ARG A 100 -4.24 10.86 20.46
CA ARG A 100 -5.46 10.05 20.37
C ARG A 100 -5.23 8.57 20.62
N ALA A 101 -4.00 8.10 20.45
CA ALA A 101 -3.66 6.71 20.69
C ALA A 101 -4.09 6.29 22.11
N ARG A 102 -4.70 5.11 22.20
CA ARG A 102 -5.10 4.50 23.46
C ARG A 102 -4.44 3.13 23.54
N PHE A 103 -3.17 3.11 23.91
CA PHE A 103 -2.49 1.87 24.23
C PHE A 103 -2.87 1.42 25.64
N THR A 104 -3.32 0.16 25.76
CA THR A 104 -3.44 -0.53 27.04
C THR A 104 -2.58 -1.78 26.94
N ALA A 105 -1.68 -1.96 27.89
CA ALA A 105 -0.89 -3.19 27.97
C ALA A 105 -1.81 -4.41 28.04
N ASN A 106 -1.50 -5.43 27.25
CA ASN A 106 -2.28 -6.64 27.14
C ASN A 106 -1.37 -7.88 27.21
N ASP A 107 -1.97 -9.06 27.05
CA ASP A 107 -1.26 -10.34 27.14
C ASP A 107 -0.18 -10.50 26.05
N GLU A 108 -0.25 -9.72 24.97
CA GLU A 108 0.73 -9.74 23.89
C GLU A 108 1.80 -8.65 24.04
N ILE A 109 1.39 -7.39 24.26
CA ILE A 109 2.29 -6.22 24.35
C ILE A 109 2.24 -5.60 25.74
N SER A 110 3.41 -5.57 26.40
CA SER A 110 3.58 -5.02 27.75
C SER A 110 3.84 -3.52 27.77
N SER A 111 4.56 -3.00 26.77
CA SER A 111 4.90 -1.58 26.68
C SER A 111 5.38 -1.17 25.29
N LEU A 112 5.31 0.14 25.06
CA LEU A 112 5.73 0.83 23.85
C LEU A 112 6.94 1.73 24.15
N GLU A 113 7.92 1.78 23.25
CA GLU A 113 9.12 2.61 23.43
C GLU A 113 9.51 3.34 22.15
N TRP A 114 9.56 4.68 22.21
CA TRP A 114 10.05 5.52 21.11
C TRP A 114 11.56 5.77 21.24
N LEU A 115 12.33 5.30 20.25
CA LEU A 115 13.80 5.34 20.30
C LEU A 115 14.40 6.01 19.07
N SER A 116 15.63 6.55 19.21
CA SER A 116 16.43 6.89 18.04
C SER A 116 16.76 5.64 17.24
N LEU A 117 16.99 5.77 15.92
CA LEU A 117 17.35 4.62 15.08
C LEU A 117 18.55 3.83 15.62
N ALA A 118 19.60 4.54 16.05
CA ALA A 118 20.79 3.89 16.62
C ALA A 118 20.49 3.13 17.93
N LYS A 119 19.56 3.60 18.76
CA LYS A 119 19.14 2.90 19.98
C LYS A 119 18.22 1.73 19.65
N ALA A 120 17.23 1.95 18.78
CA ALA A 120 16.30 0.92 18.35
C ALA A 120 17.04 -0.28 17.74
N ARG A 121 18.01 -0.02 16.86
CA ARG A 121 18.86 -1.04 16.24
C ARG A 121 19.60 -1.89 17.28
N LYS A 122 20.05 -1.32 18.40
CA LYS A 122 20.73 -2.06 19.48
C LYS A 122 19.76 -2.80 20.40
N LYS A 123 18.49 -2.40 20.41
CA LYS A 123 17.47 -2.86 21.36
C LYS A 123 16.66 -4.04 20.83
N VAL A 124 16.38 -4.08 19.52
CA VAL A 124 15.62 -5.18 18.90
C VAL A 124 16.30 -6.52 19.13
N SER A 125 15.50 -7.53 19.44
CA SER A 125 15.97 -8.88 19.77
C SER A 125 16.38 -9.69 18.54
N TYR A 126 15.95 -9.27 17.35
CA TYR A 126 16.15 -10.02 16.11
C TYR A 126 16.94 -9.22 15.07
N THR A 127 17.86 -9.91 14.39
CA THR A 127 18.68 -9.33 13.32
C THR A 127 17.86 -8.84 12.14
N HIS A 128 16.79 -9.55 11.78
CA HIS A 128 15.94 -9.16 10.66
C HIS A 128 15.20 -7.83 10.90
N ASP A 129 14.87 -7.50 12.15
CA ASP A 129 14.30 -6.18 12.49
C ASP A 129 15.35 -5.07 12.37
N MET A 130 16.64 -5.37 12.66
CA MET A 130 17.73 -4.42 12.40
C MET A 130 17.81 -4.07 10.91
N ASP A 131 17.67 -5.05 10.03
CA ASP A 131 17.74 -4.83 8.58
C ASP A 131 16.57 -3.96 8.08
N VAL A 132 15.38 -4.11 8.67
CA VAL A 132 14.22 -3.23 8.40
C VAL A 132 14.49 -1.81 8.88
N LEU A 133 15.02 -1.64 10.10
CA LEU A 133 15.39 -0.34 10.64
C LEU A 133 16.48 0.35 9.80
N ASP A 134 17.47 -0.40 9.32
CA ASP A 134 18.55 0.11 8.47
C ASP A 134 18.01 0.54 7.09
N ARG A 135 17.03 -0.21 6.53
CA ARG A 135 16.30 0.18 5.31
C ARG A 135 15.53 1.49 5.51
N PHE A 136 14.83 1.64 6.63
CA PHE A 136 14.13 2.88 6.96
C PHE A 136 15.10 4.05 7.18
N GLY A 137 16.22 3.84 7.88
CA GLY A 137 17.25 4.87 8.07
C GLY A 137 17.76 5.43 6.75
N ARG A 138 18.07 4.56 5.78
CA ARG A 138 18.46 4.99 4.41
C ARG A 138 17.36 5.78 3.71
N LEU A 139 16.09 5.38 3.87
CA LEU A 139 14.95 6.09 3.31
C LEU A 139 14.82 7.50 3.91
N TYR A 140 14.94 7.61 5.23
CA TYR A 140 14.87 8.89 5.94
C TYR A 140 16.03 9.82 5.58
N ASP A 141 17.28 9.32 5.62
CA ASP A 141 18.48 10.11 5.32
C ASP A 141 18.49 10.63 3.87
N ALA A 142 17.86 9.90 2.94
CA ALA A 142 17.69 10.33 1.56
C ALA A 142 16.57 11.38 1.36
N GLY A 143 15.86 11.78 2.43
CA GLY A 143 14.71 12.68 2.38
C GLY A 143 13.52 12.04 1.65
N ASN A 144 13.31 10.73 1.84
CA ASN A 144 12.28 9.93 1.17
C ASN A 144 11.29 9.27 2.13
N ALA A 145 11.37 9.54 3.44
CA ALA A 145 10.48 8.91 4.42
C ALA A 145 9.03 9.38 4.31
N ARG A 146 8.79 10.63 3.91
CA ARG A 146 7.45 11.15 3.61
C ARG A 146 7.12 10.90 2.14
N THR A 147 6.07 10.14 1.89
CA THR A 147 5.60 9.85 0.53
C THR A 147 4.12 10.13 0.38
N PHE A 148 3.68 10.45 -0.83
CA PHE A 148 2.29 10.31 -1.28
C PHE A 148 2.26 9.28 -2.42
N ALA A 149 1.10 8.71 -2.74
CA ALA A 149 1.03 7.65 -3.74
C ALA A 149 0.06 7.93 -4.91
N VAL A 150 0.37 7.36 -6.07
CA VAL A 150 -0.64 7.11 -7.10
C VAL A 150 -0.90 5.61 -7.15
N ILE A 151 -2.15 5.23 -6.92
CA ILE A 151 -2.59 3.83 -6.81
C ILE A 151 -3.33 3.48 -8.09
N ALA A 152 -2.69 2.70 -8.96
CA ALA A 152 -3.29 2.21 -10.20
C ALA A 152 -4.04 0.91 -9.90
N VAL A 153 -5.32 0.83 -10.25
CA VAL A 153 -6.18 -0.33 -9.97
C VAL A 153 -6.72 -0.87 -11.28
N ARG A 154 -6.59 -2.18 -11.53
CA ARG A 154 -7.34 -2.83 -12.59
C ARG A 154 -8.70 -3.24 -12.07
N HIS A 155 -9.76 -2.97 -12.81
CA HIS A 155 -11.09 -3.43 -12.44
C HIS A 155 -11.12 -4.93 -12.12
N GLY A 156 -12.02 -5.33 -11.21
CA GLY A 156 -12.28 -6.71 -10.85
C GLY A 156 -12.77 -7.55 -12.02
N LYS A 157 -12.83 -8.86 -11.83
CA LYS A 157 -13.27 -9.78 -12.87
C LYS A 157 -14.71 -9.45 -13.31
N ALA A 158 -14.87 -9.06 -14.59
CA ALA A 158 -16.14 -8.70 -15.20
C ALA A 158 -16.68 -9.80 -16.12
N VAL A 159 -17.95 -9.69 -16.50
CA VAL A 159 -18.57 -10.55 -17.50
C VAL A 159 -17.74 -10.52 -18.80
N PRO A 160 -17.46 -11.67 -19.43
CA PRO A 160 -16.76 -11.72 -20.72
C PRO A 160 -17.47 -10.85 -21.77
N GLY A 161 -16.68 -10.18 -22.62
CA GLY A 161 -17.26 -9.26 -23.61
C GLY A 161 -18.06 -9.99 -24.68
N GLU A 162 -17.64 -11.22 -24.98
CA GLU A 162 -18.20 -12.10 -26.00
C GLU A 162 -19.62 -12.58 -25.67
N THR A 163 -20.00 -12.52 -24.39
CA THR A 163 -21.28 -13.00 -23.86
C THR A 163 -22.17 -11.88 -23.34
N TRP A 164 -21.84 -10.62 -23.66
CA TRP A 164 -22.59 -9.45 -23.18
C TRP A 164 -23.28 -8.74 -24.35
N ASP A 165 -24.60 -8.67 -24.29
CA ASP A 165 -25.43 -8.13 -25.38
C ASP A 165 -25.50 -6.59 -25.40
N GLY A 166 -24.89 -5.91 -24.42
CA GLY A 166 -24.87 -4.45 -24.30
C GLY A 166 -23.53 -3.80 -24.69
N PRO A 167 -23.42 -2.46 -24.64
CA PRO A 167 -22.15 -1.76 -24.82
C PRO A 167 -21.10 -2.23 -23.82
N ASP A 168 -19.84 -2.37 -24.22
CA ASP A 168 -18.77 -2.92 -23.37
C ASP A 168 -18.65 -2.19 -22.03
N ALA A 169 -18.77 -0.86 -22.02
CA ALA A 169 -18.73 -0.04 -20.81
C ALA A 169 -19.79 -0.41 -19.76
N THR A 170 -20.89 -1.04 -20.16
CA THR A 170 -21.99 -1.43 -19.26
C THR A 170 -21.77 -2.79 -18.59
N ARG A 171 -20.73 -3.53 -18.97
CA ARG A 171 -20.45 -4.86 -18.41
C ARG A 171 -20.29 -4.79 -16.89
N PRO A 172 -21.06 -5.59 -16.12
CA PRO A 172 -20.96 -5.63 -14.67
C PRO A 172 -19.79 -6.51 -14.22
N LEU A 173 -19.45 -6.39 -12.93
CA LEU A 173 -18.60 -7.37 -12.26
C LEU A 173 -19.31 -8.72 -12.17
N MET A 174 -18.54 -9.82 -12.25
CA MET A 174 -19.00 -11.13 -11.80
C MET A 174 -18.88 -11.21 -10.27
N HIS A 175 -19.47 -12.24 -9.65
CA HIS A 175 -19.35 -12.49 -8.21
C HIS A 175 -17.89 -12.43 -7.71
N ARG A 176 -16.98 -13.16 -8.39
CA ARG A 176 -15.54 -13.08 -8.11
C ARG A 176 -14.99 -11.65 -8.17
N GLY A 177 -15.45 -10.83 -9.11
CA GLY A 177 -15.02 -9.43 -9.23
C GLY A 177 -15.50 -8.57 -8.07
N THR A 178 -16.70 -8.84 -7.55
CA THR A 178 -17.23 -8.19 -6.34
C THR A 178 -16.41 -8.58 -5.11
N ASP A 179 -16.05 -9.86 -4.96
CA ASP A 179 -15.20 -10.31 -3.85
C ASP A 179 -13.81 -9.64 -3.92
N GLN A 180 -13.21 -9.60 -5.11
CA GLN A 180 -11.94 -8.90 -5.34
C GLN A 180 -12.03 -7.41 -4.96
N ALA A 181 -13.12 -6.74 -5.34
CA ALA A 181 -13.36 -5.34 -5.02
C ALA A 181 -13.45 -5.11 -3.51
N ALA A 182 -14.13 -6.00 -2.78
CA ALA A 182 -14.22 -5.94 -1.33
C ALA A 182 -12.85 -6.15 -0.67
N THR A 183 -12.06 -7.13 -1.11
CA THR A 183 -10.73 -7.43 -0.55
C THR A 183 -9.76 -6.27 -0.74
N ILE A 184 -9.63 -5.71 -1.96
CA ILE A 184 -8.64 -4.66 -2.20
C ILE A 184 -9.01 -3.31 -1.56
N ALA A 185 -10.28 -3.10 -1.21
CA ALA A 185 -10.72 -1.85 -0.62
C ALA A 185 -9.99 -1.54 0.68
N GLY A 186 -9.76 -2.55 1.52
CA GLY A 186 -8.99 -2.36 2.76
C GLY A 186 -7.51 -2.10 2.51
N GLY A 187 -6.91 -2.84 1.58
CA GLY A 187 -5.51 -2.64 1.20
C GLY A 187 -5.23 -1.27 0.62
N ILE A 188 -6.13 -0.75 -0.21
CA ILE A 188 -6.00 0.59 -0.78
C ILE A 188 -6.27 1.67 0.29
N ALA A 189 -7.24 1.45 1.18
CA ALA A 189 -7.56 2.39 2.26
C ALA A 189 -6.40 2.57 3.26
N ALA A 190 -5.55 1.55 3.44
CA ALA A 190 -4.36 1.62 4.30
C ALA A 190 -3.36 2.72 3.88
N PHE A 191 -3.39 3.16 2.62
CA PHE A 191 -2.57 4.27 2.11
C PHE A 191 -3.26 5.64 2.20
N ALA A 192 -4.42 5.72 2.87
CA ALA A 192 -5.21 6.93 3.09
C ALA A 192 -5.36 7.80 1.83
N PRO A 193 -6.03 7.30 0.77
CA PRO A 193 -6.26 8.10 -0.41
C PRO A 193 -7.09 9.34 -0.08
N GLU A 194 -6.83 10.43 -0.80
CA GLU A 194 -7.58 11.70 -0.68
C GLU A 194 -8.46 11.94 -1.92
N ARG A 195 -8.20 11.20 -2.99
CA ARG A 195 -8.94 11.31 -4.25
C ARG A 195 -9.12 9.96 -4.89
N ILE A 196 -10.35 9.71 -5.33
CA ILE A 196 -10.69 8.55 -6.14
C ILE A 196 -11.06 9.02 -7.56
N LEU A 197 -10.36 8.48 -8.56
CA LEU A 197 -10.69 8.60 -9.97
C LEU A 197 -10.96 7.20 -10.54
N SER A 198 -11.97 7.12 -11.41
CA SER A 198 -12.29 5.87 -12.10
C SER A 198 -12.64 6.12 -13.56
N SER A 199 -12.42 5.10 -14.40
CA SER A 199 -13.09 5.03 -15.69
C SER A 199 -14.62 5.10 -15.52
N THR A 200 -15.30 5.63 -16.53
CA THR A 200 -16.77 5.64 -16.61
C THR A 200 -17.42 4.25 -16.73
N ALA A 201 -16.65 3.19 -17.01
CA ALA A 201 -17.18 1.84 -17.16
C ALA A 201 -17.78 1.28 -15.85
N ALA A 202 -18.92 0.59 -15.96
CA ALA A 202 -19.67 0.03 -14.83
C ALA A 202 -18.80 -0.88 -13.94
N ARG A 203 -18.00 -1.77 -14.54
CA ARG A 203 -17.05 -2.62 -13.80
C ARG A 203 -15.98 -1.84 -13.03
N CYS A 204 -15.48 -0.72 -13.55
CA CYS A 204 -14.48 0.11 -12.88
C CYS A 204 -15.11 0.85 -11.69
N LEU A 205 -16.31 1.41 -11.88
CA LEU A 205 -17.07 2.06 -10.80
C LEU A 205 -17.36 1.05 -9.68
N ALA A 206 -17.93 -0.10 -10.02
CA ALA A 206 -18.27 -1.16 -9.07
C ALA A 206 -17.04 -1.72 -8.33
N THR A 207 -15.86 -1.74 -8.96
CA THR A 207 -14.61 -2.19 -8.30
C THR A 207 -14.20 -1.25 -7.17
N ILE A 208 -14.48 0.04 -7.31
CA ILE A 208 -14.00 1.08 -6.39
C ILE A 208 -15.09 1.51 -5.39
N THR A 209 -16.35 1.17 -5.63
CA THR A 209 -17.45 1.46 -4.69
C THR A 209 -17.14 1.03 -3.24
N PRO A 210 -16.66 -0.19 -2.95
CA PRO A 210 -16.37 -0.58 -1.56
C PRO A 210 -15.29 0.29 -0.90
N LEU A 211 -14.29 0.75 -1.67
CA LEU A 211 -13.28 1.68 -1.20
C LEU A 211 -13.86 3.07 -0.92
N ALA A 212 -14.69 3.57 -1.84
CA ALA A 212 -15.35 4.87 -1.70
C ALA A 212 -16.24 4.93 -0.45
N GLU A 213 -16.99 3.85 -0.19
CA GLU A 213 -17.80 3.70 1.02
C GLU A 213 -16.93 3.66 2.28
N ARG A 214 -15.85 2.85 2.29
CA ARG A 214 -14.94 2.73 3.43
C ARG A 214 -14.23 4.05 3.75
N THR A 215 -13.88 4.84 2.75
CA THR A 215 -13.14 6.11 2.90
C THR A 215 -14.03 7.35 2.93
N ALA A 216 -15.34 7.19 2.72
CA ALA A 216 -16.30 8.28 2.52
C ALA A 216 -15.90 9.28 1.41
N LEU A 217 -15.18 8.83 0.38
CA LEU A 217 -14.73 9.66 -0.73
C LEU A 217 -15.65 9.51 -1.94
N GLU A 218 -15.90 10.63 -2.62
CA GLU A 218 -16.63 10.62 -3.89
C GLU A 218 -15.77 10.00 -5.03
N ILE A 219 -16.38 9.09 -5.79
CA ILE A 219 -15.79 8.59 -7.03
C ILE A 219 -16.00 9.62 -8.14
N LYS A 220 -14.91 10.23 -8.59
CA LYS A 220 -14.96 11.05 -9.81
C LYS A 220 -14.65 10.20 -11.03
N SER A 221 -15.67 9.94 -11.85
CA SER A 221 -15.51 9.28 -13.13
C SER A 221 -14.92 10.21 -14.19
N THR A 222 -14.14 9.67 -15.13
CA THR A 222 -13.60 10.41 -16.28
C THR A 222 -13.39 9.48 -17.48
N GLU A 223 -13.60 10.01 -18.69
CA GLU A 223 -13.30 9.32 -19.94
C GLU A 223 -11.80 9.16 -20.16
N ASP A 224 -10.96 10.03 -19.57
CA ASP A 224 -9.49 9.96 -19.68
C ASP A 224 -8.90 8.63 -19.17
N LEU A 225 -9.63 7.93 -18.30
CA LEU A 225 -9.26 6.60 -17.78
C LEU A 225 -10.05 5.46 -18.46
N SER A 226 -10.90 5.77 -19.42
CA SER A 226 -11.72 4.79 -20.14
C SER A 226 -10.94 4.12 -21.26
N GLN A 227 -11.20 2.82 -21.44
CA GLN A 227 -10.73 2.11 -22.62
C GLN A 227 -11.48 2.54 -23.89
N ASP A 228 -12.69 3.06 -23.79
CA ASP A 228 -13.49 3.46 -24.96
C ASP A 228 -12.93 4.75 -25.58
N ALA A 229 -12.36 5.62 -24.73
CA ALA A 229 -11.63 6.82 -25.14
C ALA A 229 -10.11 6.56 -25.29
N TYR A 230 -9.69 5.29 -25.35
CA TYR A 230 -8.27 4.94 -25.42
C TYR A 230 -7.63 5.50 -26.70
N ALA A 231 -6.56 6.26 -26.51
CA ALA A 231 -5.69 6.71 -27.59
C ALA A 231 -4.27 6.23 -27.33
N GLY A 232 -3.64 5.59 -28.32
CA GLY A 232 -2.28 5.03 -28.16
C GLY A 232 -1.20 6.04 -27.79
N ASN A 233 -1.44 7.34 -28.00
CA ASN A 233 -0.50 8.41 -27.62
C ASN A 233 -0.56 8.79 -26.13
N GLY A 234 -1.56 8.32 -25.37
CA GLY A 234 -1.68 8.55 -23.93
C GLY A 234 -1.84 10.01 -23.47
N LYS A 235 -2.05 10.98 -24.36
CA LYS A 235 -2.00 12.42 -24.02
C LYS A 235 -2.95 12.81 -22.87
N ALA A 236 -4.17 12.29 -22.88
CA ALA A 236 -5.17 12.55 -21.84
C ALA A 236 -4.73 11.99 -20.48
N VAL A 237 -4.28 10.73 -20.47
CA VAL A 237 -3.74 10.06 -19.28
C VAL A 237 -2.53 10.83 -18.73
N THR A 238 -1.58 11.22 -19.58
CA THR A 238 -0.40 11.99 -19.17
C THR A 238 -0.78 13.33 -18.54
N ALA A 239 -1.72 14.06 -19.13
CA ALA A 239 -2.20 15.32 -18.58
C ALA A 239 -2.90 15.13 -17.21
N LEU A 240 -3.72 14.08 -17.08
CA LEU A 240 -4.39 13.72 -15.84
C LEU A 240 -3.39 13.36 -14.73
N VAL A 241 -2.42 12.49 -15.04
CA VAL A 241 -1.35 12.08 -14.13
C VAL A 241 -0.54 13.29 -13.67
N ALA A 242 -0.08 14.14 -14.60
CA ALA A 242 0.66 15.36 -14.27
C ALA A 242 -0.15 16.29 -13.34
N LYS A 243 -1.46 16.43 -13.57
CA LYS A 243 -2.36 17.20 -12.71
C LYS A 243 -2.49 16.61 -11.31
N ARG A 244 -2.47 15.28 -11.15
CA ARG A 244 -2.53 14.62 -9.84
C ARG A 244 -1.21 14.72 -9.09
N LEU A 245 -0.09 14.46 -9.75
CA LEU A 245 1.25 14.59 -9.16
C LEU A 245 1.54 15.99 -8.62
N LYS A 246 1.09 17.05 -9.32
CA LYS A 246 1.21 18.44 -8.85
C LYS A 246 0.48 18.72 -7.53
N LYS A 247 -0.54 17.92 -7.19
CA LYS A 247 -1.28 18.08 -5.93
C LYS A 247 -0.58 17.40 -4.75
N GLN A 248 0.33 16.45 -5.01
CA GLN A 248 0.99 15.63 -3.98
C GLN A 248 0.01 14.96 -2.99
N GLN A 249 -1.16 14.56 -3.52
CA GLN A 249 -2.20 13.88 -2.76
C GLN A 249 -2.26 12.41 -3.16
N THR A 250 -2.48 11.53 -2.19
CA THR A 250 -2.64 10.10 -2.52
C THR A 250 -3.90 9.93 -3.37
N THR A 251 -3.74 9.40 -4.60
CA THR A 251 -4.81 9.32 -5.60
C THR A 251 -4.96 7.91 -6.13
N VAL A 252 -6.19 7.40 -6.10
CA VAL A 252 -6.56 6.13 -6.74
C VAL A 252 -7.03 6.38 -8.17
N MET A 253 -6.59 5.53 -9.09
CA MET A 253 -6.98 5.54 -10.51
C MET A 253 -7.39 4.13 -10.94
N CYS A 254 -8.69 3.86 -11.01
CA CYS A 254 -9.19 2.60 -11.53
C CYS A 254 -9.40 2.66 -13.04
N SER A 255 -8.87 1.66 -13.74
CA SER A 255 -8.88 1.63 -15.20
C SER A 255 -8.77 0.19 -15.74
N HIS A 256 -8.37 0.06 -17.00
CA HIS A 256 -8.40 -1.14 -17.81
C HIS A 256 -6.99 -1.60 -18.17
N GLY A 257 -6.84 -2.88 -18.52
CA GLY A 257 -5.57 -3.46 -18.95
C GLY A 257 -4.80 -2.64 -20.00
N PRO A 258 -5.43 -2.14 -21.07
CA PRO A 258 -4.74 -1.33 -22.08
C PRO A 258 -4.31 0.07 -21.61
N VAL A 259 -5.02 0.65 -20.64
CA VAL A 259 -4.80 2.03 -20.18
C VAL A 259 -3.76 2.09 -19.05
N LEU A 260 -3.68 1.05 -18.21
CA LEU A 260 -2.76 0.97 -17.07
C LEU A 260 -1.28 1.17 -17.46
N PRO A 261 -0.76 0.60 -18.56
CA PRO A 261 0.58 0.91 -19.04
C PRO A 261 0.80 2.40 -19.31
N GLN A 262 -0.20 3.12 -19.82
CA GLN A 262 -0.09 4.56 -20.05
C GLN A 262 -0.02 5.34 -18.73
N ILE A 263 -0.80 4.93 -17.73
CA ILE A 263 -0.76 5.54 -16.39
C ILE A 263 0.65 5.37 -15.79
N VAL A 264 1.18 4.14 -15.80
CA VAL A 264 2.49 3.83 -15.22
C VAL A 264 3.63 4.49 -15.99
N SER A 265 3.58 4.52 -17.33
CA SER A 265 4.57 5.24 -18.14
C SER A 265 4.54 6.74 -17.88
N ALA A 266 3.36 7.36 -17.81
CA ALA A 266 3.25 8.79 -17.49
C ALA A 266 3.79 9.13 -16.09
N LEU A 267 3.57 8.24 -15.11
CA LEU A 267 4.13 8.36 -13.76
C LEU A 267 5.66 8.29 -13.78
N ALA A 268 6.23 7.31 -14.49
CA ALA A 268 7.67 7.12 -14.61
C ALA A 268 8.35 8.28 -15.36
N GLU A 269 7.77 8.75 -16.46
CA GLU A 269 8.26 9.90 -17.22
C GLU A 269 8.26 11.17 -16.36
N ALA A 270 7.16 11.44 -15.65
CA ALA A 270 7.03 12.62 -14.80
C ALA A 270 8.05 12.65 -13.65
N SER A 271 8.47 11.49 -13.14
CA SER A 271 9.54 11.36 -12.14
C SER A 271 10.91 11.06 -12.71
N ASN A 272 11.09 11.17 -14.04
CA ASN A 272 12.33 10.86 -14.76
C ASN A 272 12.95 9.50 -14.35
N THR A 273 12.08 8.50 -14.18
CA THR A 273 12.44 7.15 -13.72
C THR A 273 12.54 6.21 -14.91
N GLN A 274 13.66 5.48 -15.01
CA GLN A 274 13.86 4.52 -16.08
C GLN A 274 12.98 3.28 -15.88
N PRO A 275 12.40 2.70 -16.94
CA PRO A 275 11.62 1.48 -16.85
C PRO A 275 12.42 0.31 -16.26
N ASP A 276 11.92 -0.27 -15.16
CA ASP A 276 12.48 -1.45 -14.53
C ASP A 276 11.44 -2.59 -14.43
N ALA A 277 11.82 -3.71 -13.83
CA ALA A 277 10.92 -4.84 -13.67
C ALA A 277 9.69 -4.52 -12.79
N ARG A 278 9.84 -3.62 -11.81
CA ARG A 278 8.75 -3.24 -10.89
C ARG A 278 7.73 -2.37 -11.60
N LEU A 279 8.17 -1.41 -12.39
CA LEU A 279 7.29 -0.60 -13.24
C LEU A 279 6.56 -1.45 -14.29
N ARG A 280 7.24 -2.43 -14.88
CA ARG A 280 6.58 -3.38 -15.81
C ARG A 280 5.50 -4.21 -15.11
N ALA A 281 5.78 -4.72 -13.91
CA ALA A 281 4.78 -5.44 -13.12
C ALA A 281 3.57 -4.53 -12.78
N ALA A 282 3.83 -3.29 -12.37
CA ALA A 282 2.79 -2.32 -12.06
C ALA A 282 1.92 -1.94 -13.27
N ALA A 283 2.45 -2.02 -14.49
CA ALA A 283 1.72 -1.78 -15.73
C ALA A 283 0.87 -2.98 -16.17
N MET A 284 1.21 -4.20 -15.75
CA MET A 284 0.63 -5.46 -16.22
C MET A 284 -0.23 -6.15 -15.14
N LEU A 285 -1.10 -5.37 -14.51
CA LEU A 285 -1.99 -5.84 -13.45
C LEU A 285 -2.98 -6.89 -13.94
N SER A 286 -3.24 -7.94 -13.15
CA SER A 286 -4.39 -8.85 -13.36
C SER A 286 -5.68 -8.20 -12.87
N THR A 287 -6.85 -8.76 -13.24
CA THR A 287 -8.13 -8.18 -12.79
C THR A 287 -8.27 -8.24 -11.27
N GLY A 288 -8.54 -7.09 -10.66
CA GLY A 288 -8.58 -6.93 -9.21
C GLY A 288 -7.24 -6.57 -8.58
N ASP A 289 -6.12 -6.64 -9.31
CA ASP A 289 -4.82 -6.22 -8.76
C ASP A 289 -4.73 -4.69 -8.68
N PHE A 290 -3.90 -4.20 -7.76
CA PHE A 290 -3.51 -2.79 -7.70
C PHE A 290 -2.01 -2.62 -7.52
N SER A 291 -1.49 -1.47 -7.97
CA SER A 291 -0.10 -1.07 -7.70
C SER A 291 -0.04 0.30 -7.07
N VAL A 292 0.87 0.46 -6.12
CA VAL A 292 1.10 1.70 -5.38
C VAL A 292 2.46 2.25 -5.80
N LEU A 293 2.46 3.42 -6.43
CA LEU A 293 3.65 4.14 -6.82
C LEU A 293 3.86 5.29 -5.84
N HIS A 294 4.89 5.16 -4.99
CA HIS A 294 5.21 6.11 -3.93
C HIS A 294 6.12 7.20 -4.44
N PHE A 295 5.76 8.46 -4.24
CA PHE A 295 6.54 9.63 -4.60
C PHE A 295 6.96 10.40 -3.35
N ALA A 296 8.18 10.92 -3.35
CA ALA A 296 8.67 11.76 -2.27
C ALA A 296 7.78 12.99 -2.13
N ARG A 297 7.35 13.29 -0.90
CA ARG A 297 6.59 14.50 -0.54
C ARG A 297 7.56 15.62 -0.18
N ASP A 298 7.11 16.86 -0.32
CA ASP A 298 7.86 18.07 0.09
C ASP A 298 9.20 18.29 -0.65
N THR A 299 9.40 17.62 -1.80
CA THR A 299 10.59 17.80 -2.63
C THR A 299 10.30 18.76 -3.79
N LYS A 300 11.30 19.58 -4.16
CA LYS A 300 11.21 20.48 -5.34
C LYS A 300 11.08 19.73 -6.66
N LYS A 301 11.64 18.52 -6.74
CA LYS A 301 11.58 17.64 -7.90
C LYS A 301 10.82 16.37 -7.52
N LEU A 302 9.88 15.98 -8.36
CA LEU A 302 9.15 14.72 -8.20
C LEU A 302 10.13 13.55 -8.32
N ARG A 303 10.08 12.62 -7.36
CA ARG A 303 10.94 11.45 -7.32
C ARG A 303 10.12 10.23 -6.93
N LEU A 304 10.16 9.19 -7.78
CA LEU A 304 9.60 7.89 -7.42
C LEU A 304 10.51 7.22 -6.38
N VAL A 305 9.93 6.83 -5.27
CA VAL A 305 10.60 6.24 -4.10
C VAL A 305 10.51 4.72 -4.14
N ALA A 306 9.31 4.21 -4.41
CA ALA A 306 9.03 2.78 -4.41
C ALA A 306 7.82 2.44 -5.29
N VAL A 307 7.76 1.18 -5.70
CA VAL A 307 6.63 0.59 -6.42
C VAL A 307 6.35 -0.76 -5.79
N GLU A 308 5.09 -1.02 -5.48
CA GLU A 308 4.59 -2.30 -4.99
C GLU A 308 3.30 -2.69 -5.71
N THR A 309 3.08 -3.99 -5.85
CA THR A 309 1.91 -4.56 -6.52
C THR A 309 1.27 -5.58 -5.61
N HIS A 310 -0.04 -5.51 -5.50
CA HIS A 310 -0.87 -6.28 -4.58
C HIS A 310 -1.97 -7.00 -5.34
N GLN A 311 -2.27 -8.21 -4.88
CA GLN A 311 -3.32 -9.06 -5.42
C GLN A 311 -4.44 -9.20 -4.38
N PRO A 312 -5.70 -9.34 -4.82
CA PRO A 312 -6.83 -9.65 -3.96
C PRO A 312 -6.77 -11.08 -3.39
#